data_AF-A0ECK1-F1
#
_entry.id   AF-A0ECK1-F1
#
_cell.length_a   1.000
_cell.length_b   1.000
_cell.length_c   1.000
_cell.angle_alpha   90.00
_cell.angle_beta   90.00
_cell.angle_gamma   90.00
#
_symmetry.space_group_name_H-M   'P 1'
#
loop_
_entity.id
_entity.type
_entity.pdbx_description
1 polymer ?
#
loop_
_entity_poly.entity_id
_entity_poly.type
_entity_poly.pdbx_seq_one_letter_code
_entity_poly.pdbx_strand_id
1 'polypeptide(L)'
;MDQDEIIKQVVHVFNKLSTNQQQPISKEMLLKFLDSQSNQEYDRGLFDQMYEKIVQKDSGQFTVQKFIRTLMEALKSLKNKISTIQTQISQKKKNLEDHKSTLHELQSQEQFNSNKISLDSRIRVTIHDADIQFPGNSPIAVILGCEDLRYSTKSARRENLVWEEKFEFDIQTGKEEIYIVILDKELADREEIGGQTKLNLQDFYDQKPHEITLELKDKYNLEYNGYILKYFDIYERQNIAKKSFKSYSKISKVQKMMQKNTRIIFICCSFLSKKTTKIHKETTRSLVITLQTNLLLRTNQNRVQKVNNG
;
A
#
# COMPACT_ATOMS: atom_id res chain seq x y z
N MET A 1 -4.11 14.86 25.42
CA MET A 1 -5.39 15.57 25.60
C MET A 1 -6.47 14.53 25.52
N ASP A 2 -7.27 14.42 26.58
CA ASP A 2 -8.32 13.42 26.66
C ASP A 2 -9.45 13.74 25.66
N GLN A 3 -10.14 12.72 25.17
CA GLN A 3 -11.21 12.89 24.19
C GLN A 3 -12.35 13.76 24.76
N ASP A 4 -12.62 13.62 26.04
CA ASP A 4 -13.61 14.41 26.76
C ASP A 4 -13.23 15.88 26.85
N GLU A 5 -11.93 16.17 26.88
CA GLU A 5 -11.41 17.53 26.91
C GLU A 5 -11.57 18.22 25.55
N ILE A 6 -11.35 17.50 24.45
CA ILE A 6 -11.63 17.96 23.08
C ILE A 6 -13.12 18.25 22.92
N ILE A 7 -13.98 17.32 23.37
CA ILE A 7 -15.44 17.47 23.30
C ILE A 7 -15.88 18.74 24.03
N LYS A 8 -15.42 18.92 25.28
CA LYS A 8 -15.75 20.10 26.09
C LYS A 8 -15.32 21.39 25.41
N GLN A 9 -14.14 21.42 24.79
CA GLN A 9 -13.66 22.59 24.06
C GLN A 9 -14.50 22.87 22.80
N VAL A 10 -14.81 21.84 22.02
CA VAL A 10 -15.65 22.00 20.82
C VAL A 10 -17.04 22.52 21.20
N VAL A 11 -17.69 21.89 22.18
CA VAL A 11 -19.00 22.34 22.67
C VAL A 11 -18.92 23.78 23.18
N HIS A 12 -17.91 24.13 23.97
CA HIS A 12 -17.73 25.48 24.48
C HIS A 12 -17.56 26.53 23.37
N VAL A 13 -16.79 26.23 22.32
CA VAL A 13 -16.60 27.14 21.18
C VAL A 13 -17.91 27.32 20.43
N PHE A 14 -18.62 26.23 20.13
CA PHE A 14 -19.86 26.30 19.35
C PHE A 14 -21.05 26.87 20.13
N ASN A 15 -21.03 26.84 21.46
CA ASN A 15 -22.01 27.56 22.30
C ASN A 15 -21.94 29.08 22.14
N LYS A 16 -20.84 29.63 21.59
CA LYS A 16 -20.73 31.06 21.27
C LYS A 16 -21.47 31.44 19.98
N LEU A 17 -21.75 30.47 19.11
CA LEU A 17 -22.39 30.70 17.81
C LEU A 17 -23.91 30.90 17.94
N SER A 18 -24.55 30.19 18.86
CA SER A 18 -25.99 30.32 19.12
C SER A 18 -26.30 30.04 20.58
N THR A 19 -27.08 30.93 21.19
CA THR A 19 -27.65 30.74 22.53
C THR A 19 -28.66 29.58 22.56
N ASN A 20 -29.28 29.27 21.40
CA ASN A 20 -30.18 28.13 21.22
C ASN A 20 -29.60 27.14 20.20
N GLN A 21 -29.06 26.02 20.68
CA GLN A 21 -28.40 25.00 19.85
C GLN A 21 -29.33 24.29 18.85
N GLN A 22 -30.65 24.42 19.00
CA GLN A 22 -31.64 23.83 18.09
C GLN A 22 -32.06 24.77 16.96
N GLN A 23 -31.66 26.04 17.02
CA GLN A 23 -31.98 26.99 15.95
C GLN A 23 -31.25 26.58 14.65
N PRO A 24 -31.95 26.56 13.51
CA PRO A 24 -31.31 26.28 12.23
C PRO A 24 -30.30 27.39 11.89
N ILE A 25 -29.13 26.99 11.39
CA ILE A 25 -28.03 27.89 11.03
C ILE A 25 -27.70 27.71 9.56
N SER A 26 -27.52 28.82 8.85
CA SER A 26 -27.11 28.79 7.45
C SER A 26 -25.63 28.41 7.30
N LYS A 27 -25.30 27.80 6.16
CA LYS A 27 -23.92 27.45 5.80
C LYS A 27 -22.98 28.65 5.91
N GLU A 28 -23.41 29.81 5.44
CA GLU A 28 -22.62 31.05 5.41
C GLU A 28 -22.31 31.56 6.82
N MET A 29 -23.28 31.48 7.73
CA MET A 29 -23.09 31.90 9.13
C MET A 29 -22.07 31.00 9.82
N LEU A 30 -22.15 29.69 9.58
CA LEU A 30 -21.20 28.72 10.12
C LEU A 30 -19.79 28.90 9.55
N LEU A 31 -19.67 29.13 8.24
CA LEU A 31 -18.39 29.41 7.58
C LEU A 31 -17.74 30.68 8.13
N LYS A 32 -18.49 31.78 8.24
CA LYS A 32 -17.98 33.04 8.82
C LYS A 32 -17.52 32.85 10.26
N PHE A 33 -18.26 32.07 11.05
CA PHE A 33 -17.87 31.72 12.40
C PHE A 33 -16.56 30.94 12.42
N LEU A 34 -16.45 29.87 11.63
CA LEU A 34 -15.23 29.07 11.52
C LEU A 34 -14.04 29.90 11.04
N ASP A 35 -14.22 30.76 10.04
CA ASP A 35 -13.19 31.68 9.54
C ASP A 35 -12.67 32.59 10.68
N SER A 36 -13.56 33.16 11.50
CA SER A 36 -13.18 33.99 12.66
C SER A 36 -12.42 33.20 13.74
N GLN A 37 -12.80 31.94 13.97
CA GLN A 37 -12.19 31.11 15.01
C GLN A 37 -10.84 30.54 14.55
N SER A 38 -10.65 30.28 13.26
CA SER A 38 -9.48 29.57 12.71
C SER A 38 -8.49 30.46 11.96
N ASN A 39 -8.76 31.76 11.79
CA ASN A 39 -8.01 32.61 10.86
C ASN A 39 -7.97 32.03 9.43
N GLN A 40 -9.07 31.39 9.00
CA GLN A 40 -9.20 30.74 7.68
C GLN A 40 -8.25 29.55 7.44
N GLU A 41 -7.62 28.99 8.48
CA GLU A 41 -6.68 27.86 8.34
C GLU A 41 -7.35 26.46 8.34
N TYR A 42 -8.67 26.37 8.21
CA TYR A 42 -9.36 25.07 8.11
C TYR A 42 -9.59 24.64 6.66
N ASP A 43 -9.65 23.33 6.45
CA ASP A 43 -9.96 22.73 5.16
C ASP A 43 -11.45 22.92 4.83
N ARG A 44 -11.73 23.83 3.88
CA ARG A 44 -13.09 24.12 3.40
C ARG A 44 -13.72 22.94 2.68
N GLY A 45 -12.94 22.13 1.95
CA GLY A 45 -13.45 20.96 1.25
C GLY A 45 -13.92 19.88 2.23
N LEU A 46 -13.19 19.67 3.33
CA LEU A 46 -13.63 18.79 4.41
C LEU A 46 -14.92 19.31 5.07
N PHE A 47 -15.01 20.62 5.31
CA PHE A 47 -16.22 21.23 5.84
C PHE A 47 -17.43 20.99 4.94
N ASP A 48 -17.30 21.23 3.63
CA ASP A 48 -18.38 21.04 2.67
C ASP A 48 -18.88 19.58 2.67
N GLN A 49 -17.96 18.61 2.67
CA GLN A 49 -18.32 17.19 2.77
C GLN A 49 -19.06 16.84 4.07
N MET A 50 -18.69 17.44 5.20
CA MET A 50 -19.41 17.24 6.45
C MET A 50 -20.79 17.89 6.43
N TYR A 51 -20.89 19.10 5.89
CA TYR A 51 -22.15 19.84 5.77
C TYR A 51 -23.15 19.08 4.89
N GLU A 52 -22.72 18.61 3.72
CA GLU A 52 -23.55 17.79 2.81
C GLU A 52 -24.06 16.51 3.50
N LYS A 53 -23.20 15.81 4.24
CA LYS A 53 -23.62 14.61 4.99
C LYS A 53 -24.67 14.88 6.05
N ILE A 54 -24.64 16.06 6.69
CA ILE A 54 -25.61 16.46 7.70
C ILE A 54 -26.95 16.80 7.02
N VAL A 55 -26.90 17.60 5.96
CA VAL A 55 -28.11 18.06 5.23
C VAL A 55 -28.83 16.89 4.55
N GLN A 56 -28.10 15.93 3.98
CA GLN A 56 -28.69 14.75 3.31
C GLN A 56 -29.43 13.80 4.27
N LYS A 57 -29.06 13.76 5.56
CA LYS A 57 -29.64 12.83 6.53
C LYS A 57 -30.92 13.33 7.18
N ASP A 58 -31.05 14.64 7.39
CA ASP A 58 -32.15 15.20 8.19
C ASP A 58 -32.76 16.46 7.56
N SER A 59 -33.88 16.30 6.85
CA SER A 59 -34.89 17.33 6.53
C SER A 59 -34.41 18.70 6.00
N GLY A 60 -33.16 18.83 5.57
CA GLY A 60 -32.54 20.09 5.14
C GLY A 60 -32.17 21.06 6.26
N GLN A 61 -32.48 20.76 7.54
CA GLN A 61 -32.21 21.67 8.65
C GLN A 61 -30.93 21.34 9.40
N PHE A 62 -29.97 22.26 9.29
CA PHE A 62 -28.67 22.20 9.92
C PHE A 62 -28.69 22.89 11.30
N THR A 63 -28.35 22.16 12.37
CA THR A 63 -28.25 22.70 13.75
C THR A 63 -26.85 22.50 14.32
N VAL A 64 -26.45 23.35 15.28
CA VAL A 64 -25.14 23.27 15.96
C VAL A 64 -24.94 21.88 16.58
N GLN A 65 -25.97 21.36 17.25
CA GLN A 65 -25.88 20.09 17.95
C GLN A 65 -25.64 18.93 16.98
N LYS A 66 -26.31 18.92 15.82
CA LYS A 66 -26.07 17.93 14.76
C LYS A 66 -24.65 18.02 14.23
N PHE A 67 -24.16 19.24 13.98
CA PHE A 67 -22.79 19.45 13.53
C PHE A 67 -21.76 18.92 14.53
N ILE A 68 -21.89 19.28 15.81
CA ILE A 68 -21.00 18.78 16.87
C ILE A 68 -21.02 17.25 16.89
N ARG A 69 -22.20 16.63 16.86
CA ARG A 69 -22.33 15.17 16.86
C ARG A 69 -21.62 14.54 15.66
N THR A 70 -21.89 15.02 14.44
CA THR A 70 -21.28 14.49 13.22
C THR A 70 -19.77 14.70 13.21
N LEU A 71 -19.30 15.86 13.68
CA LEU A 71 -17.87 16.14 13.85
C LEU A 71 -17.23 15.15 14.84
N MET A 72 -17.89 14.88 15.97
CA MET A 72 -17.39 13.92 16.96
C MET A 72 -17.36 12.48 16.43
N GLU A 73 -18.38 12.07 15.68
CA GLU A 73 -18.41 10.78 14.99
C GLU A 73 -17.27 10.68 13.97
N ALA A 74 -17.02 11.74 13.20
CA ALA A 74 -15.92 11.81 12.24
C ALA A 74 -14.55 11.73 12.92
N LEU A 75 -14.34 12.47 14.02
CA LEU A 75 -13.11 12.42 14.81
C LEU A 75 -12.89 11.03 15.43
N LYS A 76 -13.92 10.40 15.97
CA LYS A 76 -13.86 9.03 16.51
C LYS A 76 -13.50 8.03 15.40
N SER A 77 -14.16 8.13 14.25
CA SER A 77 -13.86 7.28 13.08
C SER A 77 -12.42 7.47 12.62
N LEU A 78 -11.93 8.70 12.54
CA LEU A 78 -10.56 9.01 12.15
C LEU A 78 -9.54 8.45 13.15
N LYS A 79 -9.78 8.62 14.46
CA LYS A 79 -8.94 8.05 15.52
C LYS A 79 -8.87 6.52 15.43
N ASN A 80 -10.02 5.87 15.20
CA ASN A 80 -10.07 4.43 14.99
C ASN A 80 -9.26 4.01 13.77
N LYS A 81 -9.42 4.71 12.64
CA LYS A 81 -8.63 4.45 11.42
C LYS A 81 -7.12 4.63 11.66
N ILE A 82 -6.72 5.69 12.37
CA ILE A 82 -5.32 5.92 12.75
C ILE A 82 -4.79 4.77 13.60
N SER A 83 -5.55 4.34 14.61
CA SER A 83 -5.18 3.20 15.47
C SER A 83 -5.04 1.90 14.67
N THR A 84 -6.01 1.59 13.80
CA THR A 84 -5.93 0.42 12.89
C THR A 84 -4.70 0.48 12.00
N ILE A 85 -4.41 1.63 11.40
CA ILE A 85 -3.22 1.83 10.55
C ILE A 85 -1.94 1.67 11.37
N GLN A 86 -1.88 2.17 12.60
CA GLN A 86 -0.73 2.00 13.50
C GLN A 86 -0.49 0.53 13.81
N THR A 87 -1.54 -0.23 14.14
CA THR A 87 -1.45 -1.68 14.35
C THR A 87 -0.94 -2.39 13.10
N GLN A 88 -1.47 -2.05 11.92
CA GLN A 88 -1.00 -2.62 10.65
C GLN A 88 0.47 -2.29 10.36
N ILE A 89 0.93 -1.07 10.67
CA ILE A 89 2.34 -0.68 10.54
C ILE A 89 3.22 -1.51 11.48
N SER A 90 2.83 -1.63 12.75
CA SER A 90 3.58 -2.42 13.73
C SER A 90 3.68 -3.88 13.31
N GLN A 91 2.58 -4.48 12.85
CA GLN A 91 2.58 -5.85 12.34
C GLN A 91 3.50 -5.99 11.12
N LYS A 92 3.41 -5.07 10.16
CA LYS A 92 4.26 -5.12 8.95
C LYS A 92 5.75 -4.92 9.27
N LYS A 93 6.09 -4.12 10.29
CA LYS A 93 7.47 -3.99 10.78
C LYS A 93 7.98 -5.28 11.40
N LYS A 94 7.17 -5.93 12.24
CA LYS A 94 7.52 -7.24 12.80
C LYS A 94 7.79 -8.25 11.69
N ASN A 95 6.85 -8.38 10.75
CA ASN A 95 7.01 -9.27 9.60
C ASN A 95 8.30 -8.94 8.80
N LEU A 96 8.62 -7.66 8.62
CA LEU A 96 9.83 -7.24 7.90
C LEU A 96 11.11 -7.68 8.61
N GLU A 97 11.17 -7.56 9.94
CA GLU A 97 12.32 -8.05 10.72
C GLU A 97 12.40 -9.58 10.69
N ASP A 98 11.27 -10.29 10.81
CA ASP A 98 11.23 -11.74 10.66
C ASP A 98 11.78 -12.18 9.30
N HIS A 99 11.35 -11.52 8.21
CA HIS A 99 11.85 -11.82 6.86
C HIS A 99 13.34 -11.47 6.67
N LYS A 100 13.85 -10.43 7.32
CA LYS A 100 15.30 -10.13 7.30
C LYS A 100 16.09 -11.24 7.98
N SER A 101 15.62 -11.72 9.13
CA SER A 101 16.25 -12.82 9.86
C SER A 101 16.28 -14.08 9.01
N THR A 102 15.15 -14.47 8.41
CA THR A 102 15.07 -15.61 7.49
C THR A 102 15.98 -15.43 6.28
N LEU A 103 16.02 -14.22 5.68
CA LEU A 103 16.91 -13.96 4.55
C LEU A 103 18.38 -14.13 4.95
N HIS A 104 18.79 -13.62 6.11
CA HIS A 104 20.15 -13.77 6.61
C HIS A 104 20.50 -15.23 6.89
N GLU A 105 19.58 -15.99 7.48
CA GLU A 105 19.73 -17.42 7.70
C GLU A 105 19.93 -18.17 6.38
N LEU A 106 19.07 -17.93 5.39
CA LEU A 106 19.19 -18.51 4.05
C LEU A 106 20.50 -18.12 3.35
N GLN A 107 20.98 -16.90 3.55
CA GLN A 107 22.28 -16.44 3.02
C GLN A 107 23.47 -17.13 3.68
N SER A 108 23.39 -17.41 4.99
CA SER A 108 24.45 -18.10 5.71
C SER A 108 24.55 -19.60 5.38
N GLN A 109 23.43 -20.20 4.95
CA GLN A 109 23.34 -21.62 4.60
C GLN A 109 23.57 -21.89 3.11
N GLU A 110 23.76 -20.84 2.31
CA GLU A 110 23.85 -21.00 0.86
C GLU A 110 25.12 -21.73 0.45
N GLN A 111 24.92 -22.80 -0.30
CA GLN A 111 25.99 -23.60 -0.87
C GLN A 111 25.91 -23.50 -2.39
N PHE A 112 27.05 -23.24 -3.01
CA PHE A 112 27.17 -23.17 -4.45
C PHE A 112 27.92 -24.39 -4.97
N ASN A 113 27.49 -24.90 -6.12
CA ASN A 113 28.27 -25.88 -6.86
C ASN A 113 29.49 -25.24 -7.53
N SER A 114 30.32 -26.06 -8.19
CA SER A 114 31.53 -25.61 -8.90
C SER A 114 31.26 -24.60 -10.04
N ASN A 115 30.01 -24.51 -10.51
CA ASN A 115 29.58 -23.57 -11.55
C ASN A 115 28.92 -22.31 -10.98
N LYS A 116 29.04 -22.06 -9.66
CA LYS A 116 28.46 -20.88 -8.96
C LYS A 116 26.93 -20.81 -9.03
N ILE A 117 26.26 -21.93 -9.23
CA ILE A 117 24.80 -22.05 -9.10
C ILE A 117 24.50 -22.59 -7.71
N SER A 118 23.54 -21.99 -7.01
CA SER A 118 23.14 -22.42 -5.66
C SER A 118 22.53 -23.83 -5.73
N LEU A 119 22.89 -24.73 -4.81
CA LEU A 119 22.44 -26.13 -4.82
C LEU A 119 20.92 -26.30 -4.66
N ASP A 120 20.23 -25.28 -4.13
CA ASP A 120 18.77 -25.23 -3.99
C ASP A 120 18.08 -24.45 -5.13
N SER A 121 18.80 -24.18 -6.22
CA SER A 121 18.25 -23.44 -7.36
C SER A 121 17.26 -24.27 -8.14
N ARG A 122 16.20 -23.61 -8.62
CA ARG A 122 15.26 -24.18 -9.57
C ARG A 122 15.28 -23.37 -10.85
N ILE A 123 15.20 -24.06 -11.98
CA ILE A 123 14.92 -23.44 -13.25
C ILE A 123 13.44 -23.57 -13.56
N ARG A 124 12.80 -22.44 -13.87
CA ARG A 124 11.46 -22.42 -14.45
C ARG A 124 11.55 -22.12 -15.93
N VAL A 125 10.92 -23.00 -16.71
CA VAL A 125 10.78 -22.87 -18.16
C VAL A 125 9.33 -22.58 -18.46
N THR A 126 9.07 -21.49 -19.20
CA THR A 126 7.75 -21.17 -19.73
C THR A 126 7.77 -21.37 -21.24
N ILE A 127 6.88 -22.21 -21.75
CA ILE A 127 6.65 -22.39 -23.18
C ILE A 127 5.54 -21.45 -23.60
N HIS A 128 5.86 -20.43 -24.39
CA HIS A 128 4.89 -19.45 -24.87
C HIS A 128 4.20 -19.97 -26.13
N ASP A 129 4.92 -19.91 -27.25
CA ASP A 129 4.43 -20.29 -28.56
C ASP A 129 5.53 -20.96 -29.41
N ALA A 130 5.13 -21.43 -30.59
CA ALA A 130 6.04 -21.96 -31.58
C ALA A 130 5.55 -21.65 -33.00
N ASP A 131 6.49 -21.51 -33.93
CA ASP A 131 6.22 -21.57 -35.37
C ASP A 131 6.82 -22.85 -35.93
N ILE A 132 6.01 -23.66 -36.61
CA ILE A 132 6.38 -25.01 -37.02
C ILE A 132 5.90 -25.26 -38.46
N GLN A 133 6.83 -25.46 -39.39
CA GLN A 133 6.53 -25.50 -40.84
C GLN A 133 6.47 -26.90 -41.49
N PHE A 134 6.49 -27.99 -40.72
CA PHE A 134 6.32 -29.34 -41.31
C PHE A 134 4.83 -29.67 -41.53
N PRO A 135 4.47 -30.48 -42.55
CA PRO A 135 3.07 -30.78 -42.87
C PRO A 135 2.40 -31.69 -41.83
N GLY A 136 1.09 -31.54 -41.64
CA GLY A 136 0.26 -32.37 -40.76
C GLY A 136 -0.99 -31.64 -40.29
N ASN A 137 -2.00 -32.38 -39.81
CA ASN A 137 -3.23 -31.79 -39.24
C ASN A 137 -3.42 -32.12 -37.75
N SER A 138 -2.47 -32.86 -37.18
CA SER A 138 -2.59 -33.34 -35.82
C SER A 138 -2.25 -32.24 -34.78
N PRO A 139 -2.85 -32.30 -33.59
CA PRO A 139 -2.46 -31.44 -32.48
C PRO A 139 -1.01 -31.69 -32.03
N ILE A 140 -0.33 -30.62 -31.65
CA ILE A 140 1.09 -30.64 -31.27
C ILE A 140 1.23 -30.48 -29.75
N ALA A 141 2.10 -31.27 -29.14
CA ALA A 141 2.53 -31.11 -27.75
C ALA A 141 4.05 -30.90 -27.68
N VAL A 142 4.51 -30.28 -26.60
CA VAL A 142 5.93 -30.08 -26.32
C VAL A 142 6.31 -30.93 -25.12
N ILE A 143 7.31 -31.78 -25.29
CA ILE A 143 7.94 -32.51 -24.20
C ILE A 143 9.17 -31.72 -23.76
N LEU A 144 9.26 -31.43 -22.48
CA LEU A 144 10.45 -30.87 -21.85
C LEU A 144 11.02 -31.92 -20.92
N GLY A 145 12.34 -32.10 -20.94
CA GLY A 145 12.98 -32.89 -19.92
C GLY A 145 14.35 -32.38 -19.54
N CYS A 146 14.75 -32.78 -18.34
CA CYS A 146 16.02 -32.47 -17.71
C CYS A 146 16.39 -33.72 -16.92
N GLU A 147 17.48 -34.39 -17.29
CA GLU A 147 17.84 -35.70 -16.74
C GLU A 147 16.66 -36.71 -16.86
N ASP A 148 16.26 -37.32 -15.74
CA ASP A 148 15.16 -38.30 -15.66
C ASP A 148 13.77 -37.67 -15.58
N LEU A 149 13.67 -36.35 -15.35
CA LEU A 149 12.40 -35.65 -15.25
C LEU A 149 11.89 -35.27 -16.64
N ARG A 150 10.60 -35.54 -16.88
CA ARG A 150 9.90 -35.23 -18.12
C ARG A 150 8.55 -34.62 -17.83
N TYR A 151 8.24 -33.54 -18.54
CA TYR A 151 6.95 -32.90 -18.57
C TYR A 151 6.44 -32.83 -20.01
N SER A 152 5.12 -32.81 -20.17
CA SER A 152 4.47 -32.57 -21.45
C SER A 152 3.48 -31.43 -21.28
N THR A 153 3.45 -30.52 -22.25
CA THR A 153 2.35 -29.58 -22.38
C THR A 153 1.06 -30.30 -22.76
N LYS A 154 -0.06 -29.60 -22.66
CA LYS A 154 -1.29 -29.97 -23.37
C LYS A 154 -1.08 -29.86 -24.87
N SER A 155 -1.87 -30.60 -25.64
CA SER A 155 -1.86 -30.47 -27.09
C SER A 155 -2.50 -29.15 -27.53
N ALA A 156 -1.82 -28.41 -28.39
CA ALA A 156 -2.29 -27.20 -29.05
C ALA A 156 -2.65 -27.49 -30.52
N ARG A 157 -3.52 -26.67 -31.10
CA ARG A 157 -3.86 -26.75 -32.52
C ARG A 157 -2.75 -26.11 -33.35
N ARG A 158 -2.41 -26.71 -34.49
CA ARG A 158 -1.31 -26.30 -35.34
C ARG A 158 -1.44 -24.86 -35.87
N GLU A 159 -2.66 -24.39 -36.09
CA GLU A 159 -2.92 -23.03 -36.59
C GLU A 159 -2.67 -21.95 -35.52
N ASN A 160 -2.57 -22.34 -34.24
CA ASN A 160 -2.33 -21.42 -33.13
C ASN A 160 -1.63 -22.15 -31.97
N LEU A 161 -0.32 -22.32 -32.11
CA LEU A 161 0.53 -23.03 -31.17
C LEU A 161 0.90 -22.13 -29.98
N VAL A 162 -0.03 -22.00 -29.03
CA VAL A 162 0.17 -21.24 -27.79
C VAL A 162 -0.14 -22.14 -26.59
N TRP A 163 0.78 -22.23 -25.64
CA TRP A 163 0.65 -23.06 -24.43
C TRP A 163 0.58 -22.23 -23.15
N GLU A 164 1.50 -21.27 -22.99
CA GLU A 164 1.66 -20.48 -21.75
C GLU A 164 1.85 -21.37 -20.49
N GLU A 165 2.47 -22.52 -20.67
CA GLU A 165 2.67 -23.53 -19.61
C GLU A 165 4.05 -23.39 -18.95
N LYS A 166 4.10 -23.66 -17.64
CA LYS A 166 5.28 -23.47 -16.79
C LYS A 166 5.72 -24.79 -16.18
N PHE A 167 7.01 -25.07 -16.29
CA PHE A 167 7.65 -26.27 -15.76
C PHE A 167 8.82 -25.87 -14.87
N GLU A 168 9.07 -26.64 -13.82
CA GLU A 168 10.15 -26.38 -12.87
C GLU A 168 11.03 -27.62 -12.73
N PHE A 169 12.34 -27.43 -12.77
CA PHE A 169 13.34 -28.46 -12.55
C PHE A 169 14.29 -28.03 -11.43
N ASP A 170 14.66 -28.97 -10.56
CA ASP A 170 15.73 -28.75 -9.58
C ASP A 170 17.09 -28.83 -10.29
N ILE A 171 18.01 -27.89 -9.99
CA ILE A 171 19.37 -27.87 -10.57
C ILE A 171 20.33 -28.53 -9.58
N GLN A 172 21.00 -29.61 -9.98
CA GLN A 172 21.92 -30.36 -9.12
C GLN A 172 23.38 -29.89 -9.30
N THR A 173 23.83 -29.79 -10.55
CA THR A 173 25.21 -29.59 -10.96
C THR A 173 25.44 -28.29 -11.71
N GLY A 174 24.41 -27.72 -12.34
CA GLY A 174 24.53 -26.57 -13.25
C GLY A 174 25.10 -26.92 -14.63
N LYS A 175 25.24 -28.21 -14.94
CA LYS A 175 25.69 -28.73 -16.25
C LYS A 175 24.61 -29.51 -16.98
N GLU A 176 23.40 -29.53 -16.43
CA GLU A 176 22.28 -30.27 -16.99
C GLU A 176 21.90 -29.70 -18.36
N GLU A 177 21.43 -30.59 -19.23
CA GLU A 177 20.83 -30.22 -20.50
C GLU A 177 19.32 -30.30 -20.37
N ILE A 178 18.62 -29.23 -20.74
CA ILE A 178 17.18 -29.26 -20.96
C ILE A 178 16.95 -29.61 -22.42
N TYR A 179 16.34 -30.76 -22.67
CA TYR A 179 15.88 -31.12 -24.00
C TYR A 179 14.42 -30.73 -24.17
N ILE A 180 14.11 -30.22 -25.35
CA ILE A 180 12.75 -29.94 -25.78
C ILE A 180 12.48 -30.72 -27.06
N VAL A 181 11.37 -31.45 -27.09
CA VAL A 181 10.95 -32.26 -28.23
C VAL A 181 9.51 -31.89 -28.61
N ILE A 182 9.30 -31.66 -29.90
CA ILE A 182 7.96 -31.47 -30.47
C ILE A 182 7.37 -32.84 -30.79
N LEU A 183 6.22 -33.13 -30.19
CA LEU A 183 5.44 -34.32 -30.45
C LEU A 183 4.23 -33.96 -31.32
N ASP A 184 4.20 -34.54 -32.51
CA ASP A 184 3.03 -34.57 -33.40
C ASP A 184 2.48 -35.99 -33.38
N LYS A 185 1.16 -36.15 -33.22
CA LYS A 185 0.54 -37.47 -33.11
C LYS A 185 0.70 -38.31 -34.39
N GLU A 186 0.60 -37.70 -35.57
CA GLU A 186 0.78 -38.39 -36.86
C GLU A 186 2.23 -38.84 -37.06
N LEU A 187 3.20 -38.06 -36.56
CA LEU A 187 4.62 -38.44 -36.60
C LEU A 187 4.95 -39.51 -35.56
N ALA A 188 4.34 -39.44 -34.37
CA ALA A 188 4.54 -40.42 -33.32
C ALA A 188 4.12 -41.83 -33.76
N ASP A 189 3.03 -41.95 -34.51
CA ASP A 189 2.57 -43.22 -35.10
C ASP A 189 3.59 -43.83 -36.08
N ARG A 190 4.56 -43.04 -36.57
CA ARG A 190 5.67 -43.45 -37.45
C ARG A 190 7.01 -43.51 -36.74
N GLU A 191 7.02 -43.40 -35.41
CA GLU A 191 8.26 -43.30 -34.61
C GLU A 191 9.15 -42.11 -35.02
N GLU A 192 8.53 -41.02 -35.51
CA GLU A 192 9.20 -39.77 -35.87
C GLU A 192 8.88 -38.65 -34.87
N ILE A 193 9.78 -37.66 -34.80
CA ILE A 193 9.59 -36.46 -33.98
C ILE A 193 9.44 -35.23 -34.88
N GLY A 194 8.63 -34.26 -34.44
CA GLY A 194 8.44 -33.01 -35.18
C GLY A 194 9.65 -32.08 -35.12
N GLY A 195 10.55 -32.32 -34.17
CA GLY A 195 11.78 -31.57 -33.99
C GLY A 195 12.25 -31.64 -32.55
N GLN A 196 13.53 -31.35 -32.34
CA GLN A 196 14.15 -31.31 -31.03
C GLN A 196 15.16 -30.18 -30.93
N THR A 197 15.35 -29.67 -29.73
CA THR A 197 16.38 -28.70 -29.42
C THR A 197 16.87 -28.93 -28.00
N LYS A 198 18.07 -28.46 -27.69
CA LYS A 198 18.69 -28.60 -26.38
C LYS A 198 19.17 -27.25 -25.89
N LEU A 199 19.15 -27.10 -24.57
CA LEU A 199 19.68 -25.96 -23.86
C LEU A 199 20.65 -26.43 -22.80
N ASN A 200 21.80 -25.76 -22.71
CA ASN A 200 22.75 -26.01 -21.65
C ASN A 200 22.48 -25.03 -20.50
N LEU A 201 22.34 -25.51 -19.27
CA LEU A 201 22.15 -24.64 -18.12
C LEU A 201 23.32 -23.67 -17.89
N GLN A 202 24.51 -23.97 -18.40
CA GLN A 202 25.67 -23.08 -18.33
C GLN A 202 25.45 -21.73 -19.05
N ASP A 203 24.58 -21.70 -20.05
CA ASP A 203 24.26 -20.46 -20.80
C ASP A 203 23.51 -19.44 -19.91
N PHE A 204 22.99 -19.89 -18.77
CA PHE A 204 22.19 -19.10 -17.82
C PHE A 204 22.95 -18.81 -16.52
N TYR A 205 24.29 -18.76 -16.56
CA TYR A 205 25.15 -18.55 -15.39
C TYR A 205 24.88 -17.23 -14.64
N ASP A 206 24.29 -16.23 -15.31
CA ASP A 206 23.99 -14.93 -14.69
C ASP A 206 22.73 -14.95 -13.82
N GLN A 207 22.00 -16.08 -13.82
CA GLN A 207 20.76 -16.32 -13.09
C GLN A 207 19.71 -15.21 -13.29
N LYS A 208 19.67 -14.63 -14.50
CA LYS A 208 18.63 -13.68 -14.88
C LYS A 208 17.54 -14.35 -15.69
N PRO A 209 16.40 -13.69 -15.85
CA PRO A 209 15.42 -14.17 -16.81
C PRO A 209 15.89 -13.93 -18.24
N HIS A 210 15.68 -14.91 -19.10
CA HIS A 210 16.04 -14.88 -20.52
C HIS A 210 14.85 -15.24 -21.38
N GLU A 211 14.66 -14.47 -22.45
CA GLU A 211 13.72 -14.78 -23.52
C GLU A 211 14.53 -15.27 -24.72
N ILE A 212 14.32 -16.52 -25.12
CA ILE A 212 15.13 -17.20 -26.12
C ILE A 212 14.22 -17.83 -27.16
N THR A 213 14.59 -17.63 -28.43
CA THR A 213 14.02 -18.33 -29.57
C THR A 213 14.95 -19.47 -29.95
N LEU A 214 14.42 -20.70 -30.01
CA LEU A 214 15.22 -21.89 -30.28
C LEU A 214 14.82 -22.53 -31.59
N GLU A 215 15.80 -22.72 -32.44
CA GLU A 215 15.66 -23.47 -33.69
C GLU A 215 15.49 -24.96 -33.40
N LEU A 216 14.61 -25.59 -34.18
CA LEU A 216 14.32 -27.00 -34.11
C LEU A 216 15.22 -27.78 -35.08
N LYS A 217 15.67 -28.94 -34.62
CA LYS A 217 16.44 -29.88 -35.43
C LYS A 217 15.72 -31.21 -35.55
N ASP A 218 15.89 -31.89 -36.66
CA ASP A 218 15.33 -33.22 -36.87
C ASP A 218 16.10 -34.31 -36.10
N LYS A 219 15.71 -35.57 -36.30
CA LYS A 219 16.40 -36.74 -35.73
C LYS A 219 17.83 -36.93 -36.27
N TYR A 220 18.16 -36.32 -37.40
CA TYR A 220 19.46 -36.32 -38.05
C TYR A 220 20.28 -35.04 -37.76
N ASN A 221 19.79 -34.18 -36.85
CA ASN A 221 20.40 -32.91 -36.46
C ASN A 221 20.44 -31.86 -37.58
N LEU A 222 19.59 -31.99 -38.60
CA LEU A 222 19.37 -31.00 -39.65
C LEU A 222 18.38 -29.93 -39.16
N GLU A 223 18.65 -28.68 -39.50
CA GLU A 223 17.81 -27.54 -39.11
C GLU A 223 16.46 -27.58 -39.84
N TYR A 224 15.39 -27.36 -39.09
CA TYR A 224 14.04 -27.13 -39.61
C TYR A 224 13.73 -25.63 -39.62
N ASN A 225 12.91 -25.22 -40.58
CA ASN A 225 12.24 -23.91 -40.49
C ASN A 225 11.17 -23.99 -39.40
N GLY A 226 11.57 -23.74 -38.16
CA GLY A 226 10.66 -23.68 -37.02
C GLY A 226 11.39 -23.31 -35.75
N TYR A 227 10.72 -22.53 -34.91
CA TYR A 227 11.26 -22.08 -33.65
C TYR A 227 10.25 -22.19 -32.52
N ILE A 228 10.75 -22.27 -31.29
CA ILE A 228 9.93 -22.17 -30.08
C ILE A 228 10.40 -20.95 -29.30
N LEU A 229 9.48 -20.05 -28.94
CA LEU A 229 9.75 -18.94 -28.04
C LEU A 229 9.58 -19.38 -26.59
N LYS A 230 10.58 -19.10 -25.77
CA LYS A 230 10.62 -19.56 -24.38
C LYS A 230 11.12 -18.46 -23.45
N TYR A 231 10.60 -18.50 -22.23
CA TYR A 231 11.06 -17.68 -21.13
C TYR A 231 11.65 -18.57 -20.02
N PHE A 232 12.91 -18.33 -19.70
CA PHE A 232 13.65 -19.00 -18.64
C PHE A 232 13.83 -18.07 -17.45
N ASP A 233 13.59 -18.57 -16.24
CA ASP A 233 13.88 -17.87 -14.99
C ASP A 233 14.54 -18.87 -14.03
N ILE A 234 15.85 -18.72 -13.80
CA ILE A 234 16.52 -19.41 -12.70
C ILE A 234 16.29 -18.59 -11.45
N TYR A 235 15.60 -19.16 -10.47
CA TYR A 235 15.40 -18.50 -9.20
C TYR A 235 15.84 -19.38 -8.04
N GLU A 236 16.65 -18.76 -7.20
CA GLU A 236 16.99 -19.26 -5.89
C GLU A 236 15.83 -19.00 -4.91
N ARG A 237 15.68 -19.84 -3.89
CA ARG A 237 14.78 -19.56 -2.75
C ARG A 237 15.02 -18.16 -2.16
N GLN A 238 16.28 -17.72 -2.15
CA GLN A 238 16.64 -16.38 -1.71
C GLN A 238 16.09 -15.26 -2.58
N ASN A 239 15.99 -15.46 -3.90
CA ASN A 239 15.45 -14.43 -4.80
C ASN A 239 13.96 -14.22 -4.56
N ILE A 240 13.23 -15.25 -4.15
CA ILE A 240 11.84 -15.12 -3.66
C ILE A 240 11.81 -14.27 -2.38
N ALA A 241 12.68 -14.56 -1.41
CA ALA A 241 12.77 -13.79 -0.16
C ALA A 241 13.17 -12.32 -0.41
N LYS A 242 14.13 -12.06 -1.31
CA LYS A 242 14.58 -10.72 -1.73
C LYS A 242 13.45 -9.95 -2.45
N LYS A 243 12.70 -10.59 -3.35
CA LYS A 243 11.53 -10.00 -4.03
C LYS A 243 10.45 -9.62 -3.01
N SER A 244 10.16 -10.50 -2.05
CA SER A 244 9.24 -10.21 -0.95
C SER A 244 9.72 -9.01 -0.13
N PHE A 245 10.99 -8.98 0.28
CA PHE A 245 11.60 -7.87 1.01
C PHE A 245 11.49 -6.52 0.27
N LYS A 246 11.74 -6.50 -1.04
CA LYS A 246 11.62 -5.29 -1.87
C LYS A 246 10.19 -4.74 -1.86
N SER A 247 9.17 -5.60 -1.84
CA SER A 247 7.77 -5.15 -1.73
C SER A 247 7.49 -4.48 -0.37
N TYR A 248 8.06 -5.00 0.72
CA TYR A 248 7.92 -4.44 2.06
C TYR A 248 8.63 -3.08 2.23
N SER A 249 9.75 -2.85 1.54
CA SER A 249 10.46 -1.56 1.60
C SER A 249 9.58 -0.37 1.17
N LYS A 250 8.59 -0.58 0.28
CA LYS A 250 7.65 0.45 -0.17
C LYS A 250 6.72 0.95 0.95
N ILE A 251 6.46 0.11 1.96
CA ILE A 251 5.58 0.45 3.10
C ILE A 251 6.21 1.55 3.97
N SER A 252 7.54 1.62 4.06
CA SER A 252 8.26 2.67 4.80
C SER A 252 7.97 4.08 4.24
N LYS A 253 7.79 4.21 2.91
CA LYS A 253 7.45 5.48 2.26
C LYS A 253 6.03 5.92 2.60
N VAL A 254 5.08 4.97 2.61
CA VAL A 254 3.68 5.22 3.01
C VAL A 254 3.61 5.66 4.47
N GLN A 255 4.40 5.05 5.36
CA GLN A 255 4.48 5.45 6.77
C GLN A 255 4.98 6.90 6.92
N LYS A 256 6.02 7.30 6.19
CA LYS A 256 6.52 8.69 6.21
C LYS A 256 5.46 9.69 5.73
N MET A 257 4.69 9.33 4.70
CA MET A 257 3.60 10.15 4.17
C MET A 257 2.43 10.26 5.18
N MET A 258 2.06 9.16 5.82
CA MET A 258 1.05 9.13 6.89
C MET A 258 1.46 10.03 8.07
N GLN A 259 2.71 9.92 8.55
CA GLN A 259 3.22 10.75 9.64
C GLN A 259 3.17 12.25 9.31
N LYS A 260 3.43 12.61 8.05
CA LYS A 260 3.30 13.99 7.56
C LYS A 260 1.84 14.47 7.61
N ASN A 261 0.90 13.64 7.16
CA ASN A 261 -0.53 13.99 7.18
C ASN A 261 -1.12 14.03 8.59
N THR A 262 -0.70 13.14 9.49
CA THR A 262 -1.12 13.19 10.91
C THR A 262 -0.64 14.47 11.59
N ARG A 263 0.56 14.99 11.26
CA ARG A 263 1.04 16.28 11.75
C ARG A 263 0.16 17.44 11.30
N ILE A 264 -0.33 17.44 10.06
CA ILE A 264 -1.23 18.48 9.53
C ILE A 264 -2.54 18.49 10.33
N ILE A 265 -3.14 17.31 10.55
CA ILE A 265 -4.37 17.18 11.35
C ILE A 265 -4.14 17.67 12.79
N PHE A 266 -3.00 17.32 13.38
CA PHE A 266 -2.66 17.77 14.74
C PHE A 266 -2.42 19.27 14.81
N ILE A 267 -1.87 19.89 13.78
CA ILE A 267 -1.73 21.36 13.68
C ILE A 267 -3.11 22.00 13.67
N CYS A 268 -4.05 21.52 12.84
CA CYS A 268 -5.41 22.04 12.79
C CYS A 268 -6.14 21.89 14.15
N CYS A 269 -5.98 20.76 14.85
CA CYS A 269 -6.55 20.57 16.19
C CYS A 269 -5.85 21.41 17.27
N SER A 270 -4.53 21.57 17.19
CA SER A 270 -3.75 22.36 18.16
C SER A 270 -3.98 23.87 18.02
N PHE A 271 -4.33 24.34 16.82
CA PHE A 271 -4.69 25.74 16.59
C PHE A 271 -5.99 26.11 17.31
N LEU A 272 -6.97 25.20 17.29
CA LEU A 272 -8.22 25.34 18.06
C LEU A 272 -7.95 25.36 19.59
N SER A 273 -6.92 24.65 20.06
CA SER A 273 -6.53 24.59 21.48
C SER A 273 -5.67 25.78 21.94
N LYS A 274 -4.73 26.28 21.12
CA LYS A 274 -3.87 27.41 21.50
C LYS A 274 -4.62 28.75 21.51
N LYS A 275 -5.63 28.92 20.65
CA LYS A 275 -6.45 30.14 20.64
C LYS A 275 -7.31 30.23 21.89
N THR A 276 -7.82 29.11 22.42
CA THR A 276 -8.55 29.12 23.70
C THR A 276 -7.65 29.44 24.88
N THR A 277 -6.39 28.99 24.91
CA THR A 277 -5.46 29.35 25.99
C THR A 277 -5.06 30.83 25.97
N LYS A 278 -4.89 31.42 24.77
CA LYS A 278 -4.57 32.86 24.62
C LYS A 278 -5.77 33.74 25.00
N ILE A 279 -6.97 33.38 24.53
CA ILE A 279 -8.22 34.06 24.92
C ILE A 279 -8.42 33.94 26.42
N HIS A 280 -8.23 32.76 27.01
CA HIS A 280 -8.40 32.59 28.45
C HIS A 280 -7.40 33.43 29.27
N LYS A 281 -6.13 33.52 28.84
CA LYS A 281 -5.14 34.41 29.48
C LYS A 281 -5.50 35.89 29.38
N GLU A 282 -6.04 36.34 28.24
CA GLU A 282 -6.46 37.72 28.05
C GLU A 282 -7.74 38.06 28.84
N THR A 283 -8.72 37.14 28.88
CA THR A 283 -9.93 37.29 29.71
C THR A 283 -9.60 37.32 31.20
N THR A 284 -8.69 36.46 31.67
CA THR A 284 -8.25 36.45 33.08
C THR A 284 -7.49 37.72 33.43
N ARG A 285 -6.64 38.24 32.54
CA ARG A 285 -5.99 39.56 32.72
C ARG A 285 -7.00 40.70 32.80
N SER A 286 -7.99 40.72 31.91
CA SER A 286 -9.05 41.75 31.92
C SER A 286 -9.88 41.71 33.20
N LEU A 287 -10.25 40.51 33.68
CA LEU A 287 -11.00 40.35 34.94
C LEU A 287 -10.21 40.82 36.16
N VAL A 288 -8.90 40.51 36.21
CA VAL A 288 -8.02 40.99 37.28
C VAL A 288 -7.92 42.51 37.29
N ILE A 289 -7.78 43.14 36.12
CA ILE A 289 -7.74 44.60 35.99
C ILE A 289 -9.06 45.21 36.47
N THR A 290 -10.22 44.71 35.99
CA THR A 290 -11.54 45.22 36.41
C THR A 290 -11.79 45.08 37.91
N LEU A 291 -11.36 43.96 38.52
CA LEU A 291 -11.46 43.76 39.96
C LEU A 291 -10.57 44.75 40.74
N GLN A 292 -9.34 45.00 40.27
CA GLN A 292 -8.44 45.99 40.86
C GLN A 292 -8.99 47.41 40.75
N THR A 293 -9.57 47.79 39.60
CA THR A 293 -10.18 49.11 39.41
C THR A 293 -11.40 49.32 40.31
N ASN A 294 -12.26 48.31 40.45
CA ASN A 294 -13.42 48.38 41.35
C ASN A 294 -13.04 48.46 42.82
N LEU A 295 -11.97 47.78 43.24
CA LEU A 295 -11.41 47.89 44.58
C LEU A 295 -10.88 49.31 44.86
N LEU A 296 -10.18 49.91 43.90
CA LEU A 296 -9.68 51.30 43.99
C LEU A 296 -10.82 52.33 44.04
N LEU A 297 -11.90 52.12 43.29
CA LEU A 297 -13.07 53.00 43.32
C LEU A 297 -13.80 52.92 44.67
N ARG A 298 -13.94 51.72 45.25
CA ARG A 298 -14.55 51.55 46.58
C ARG A 298 -13.71 52.18 47.69
N THR A 299 -12.39 52.05 47.65
CA THR A 299 -11.52 52.68 48.66
C THR A 299 -11.56 54.20 48.55
N ASN A 300 -11.69 54.76 47.35
CA ASN A 300 -11.87 56.20 47.16
C ASN A 300 -13.26 56.69 47.60
N GLN A 301 -14.34 55.97 47.32
CA GLN A 301 -15.68 56.31 47.82
C GLN A 301 -15.74 56.31 49.36
N ASN A 302 -15.11 55.32 50.00
CA ASN A 302 -15.03 55.27 51.46
C ASN A 302 -14.17 56.41 52.04
N ARG A 303 -13.15 56.88 51.31
CA ARG A 303 -12.38 58.06 51.71
C ARG A 303 -13.23 59.34 51.60
N VAL A 304 -13.98 59.51 50.52
CA VAL A 304 -14.85 60.69 50.32
C VAL A 304 -15.98 60.72 51.37
N GLN A 305 -16.58 59.57 51.71
CA GLN A 305 -17.60 59.50 52.77
C GLN A 305 -17.03 59.82 54.16
N LYS A 306 -15.76 59.50 54.43
CA LYS A 306 -15.10 59.89 55.69
C LYS A 306 -14.79 61.39 55.77
N VAL A 307 -14.55 62.04 54.63
CA VAL A 307 -14.29 63.49 54.59
C VAL A 307 -15.58 64.30 54.73
N ASN A 308 -16.72 63.79 54.27
CA ASN A 308 -18.00 64.50 54.36
C ASN A 308 -18.73 64.32 55.70
N ASN A 309 -18.27 63.41 56.56
CA ASN A 309 -18.89 63.09 57.86
C ASN A 309 -18.07 63.57 59.07
N GLY A 310 -17.06 64.42 58.86
CA GLY A 310 -16.27 65.08 59.91
C GLY A 310 -16.26 66.58 59.69
#